data_AF-K6YCV3-F1
#
_entry.id   AF-K6YCV3-F1
#
_cell.length_a   1.000
_cell.length_b   1.000
_cell.length_c   1.000
_cell.angle_alpha   90.00
_cell.angle_beta   90.00
_cell.angle_gamma   90.00
#
_symmetry.space_group_name_H-M   'P 1'
#
loop_
_entity.id
_entity.type
_entity.pdbx_description
1 polymer ?
#
loop_
_entity_poly.entity_id
_entity_poly.type
_entity_poly.pdbx_seq_one_letter_code
_entity_poly.pdbx_strand_id
1 'polypeptide(L)'
;MDKRILLLTISVFIILVQSVRANPQEPSVRVLTNVWAPYINPEQEPLGRAAKVLETIAAYAQKDIKWRYIPYRDAALLLEKQKAELSYPYFYTEERAEKFHLSKPIFYLTSRLYFNRHFVSSEQADNQYSSLKIAKVAGYSYGEKIDKIVENAKQYETEEDALIALLNNEVQILPMTEGVMNNLLDTRYADQKQLIMPVKNVNDESSLHIMASKNDVGEQLIADFDKAISMRQNGEDIKLQPLQNLKQKVDLATLVTSEGFPAILGESENQLGNIDYFTIPIGTKVIVLEWSQKILTPSSSDRIYKNMMDTSKVVVLNGPHVGKELRVKNMHIQLEP
;
A
#
# COMPACT_ATOMS: atom_id res chain seq x y z
N MET A 1 57.32 3.56 -57.61
CA MET A 1 56.04 3.46 -56.89
C MET A 1 56.16 2.28 -55.94
N ASP A 2 56.40 2.59 -54.68
CA ASP A 2 57.07 1.71 -53.73
C ASP A 2 56.16 0.62 -53.14
N LYS A 3 56.61 -0.64 -53.24
CA LYS A 3 56.02 -1.83 -52.60
C LYS A 3 55.91 -1.72 -51.06
N ARG A 4 56.48 -0.67 -50.46
CA ARG A 4 56.41 -0.37 -49.01
C ARG A 4 55.11 0.34 -48.60
N ILE A 5 54.40 0.98 -49.54
CA ILE A 5 53.13 1.68 -49.26
C ILE A 5 51.93 0.72 -49.30
N LEU A 6 52.06 -0.41 -50.03
CA LEU A 6 51.02 -1.43 -50.15
C LEU A 6 50.90 -2.33 -48.89
N LEU A 7 51.98 -2.50 -48.13
CA LEU A 7 51.96 -3.31 -46.89
C LEU A 7 51.42 -2.53 -45.69
N LEU A 8 51.52 -1.20 -45.69
CA LEU A 8 51.01 -0.33 -44.62
C LEU A 8 49.49 -0.08 -44.73
N THR A 9 48.91 -0.21 -45.91
CA THR A 9 47.46 -0.07 -46.12
C THR A 9 46.69 -1.34 -45.77
N ILE A 10 47.33 -2.51 -45.76
CA ILE A 10 46.71 -3.78 -45.35
C ILE A 10 46.70 -3.95 -43.81
N SER A 11 47.71 -3.45 -43.09
CA SER A 11 47.72 -3.51 -41.61
C SER A 11 46.72 -2.56 -40.94
N VAL A 12 46.30 -1.49 -41.60
CA VAL A 12 45.28 -0.56 -41.05
C VAL A 12 43.85 -1.07 -41.27
N PHE A 13 43.64 -1.97 -42.22
CA PHE A 13 42.32 -2.57 -42.46
C PHE A 13 42.00 -3.75 -41.52
N ILE A 14 43.02 -4.36 -40.90
CA ILE A 14 42.85 -5.50 -39.97
C ILE A 14 42.53 -5.07 -38.53
N ILE A 15 42.75 -3.80 -38.17
CA ILE A 15 42.44 -3.29 -36.81
C ILE A 15 41.01 -2.72 -36.73
N LEU A 16 40.32 -2.51 -37.85
CA LEU A 16 38.94 -2.02 -37.88
C LEU A 16 37.87 -3.13 -37.92
N VAL A 17 38.24 -4.36 -37.56
CA VAL A 17 37.30 -5.43 -37.18
C VAL A 17 37.38 -5.64 -35.67
N GLN A 18 37.38 -4.56 -34.90
CA GLN A 18 36.96 -4.65 -33.52
C GLN A 18 35.45 -4.88 -33.53
N SER A 19 35.09 -6.15 -33.62
CA SER A 19 33.95 -6.80 -32.99
C SER A 19 33.01 -5.77 -32.35
N VAL A 20 32.01 -5.32 -33.10
CA VAL A 20 30.76 -4.86 -32.49
C VAL A 20 30.26 -6.09 -31.74
N ARG A 21 30.67 -6.22 -30.47
CA ARG A 21 29.98 -7.10 -29.54
C ARG A 21 28.61 -6.48 -29.42
N ALA A 22 27.67 -6.97 -30.23
CA ALA A 22 26.26 -6.83 -29.94
C ALA A 22 26.14 -7.26 -28.48
N ASN A 23 25.88 -6.31 -27.60
CA ASN A 23 25.58 -6.62 -26.21
C ASN A 23 24.40 -7.59 -26.31
N PRO A 24 24.50 -8.85 -25.84
CA PRO A 24 23.38 -9.77 -25.92
C PRO A 24 22.21 -9.05 -25.26
N GLN A 25 21.19 -8.72 -26.02
CA GLN A 25 19.99 -8.13 -25.45
C GLN A 25 19.47 -9.17 -24.47
N GLU A 26 19.47 -8.84 -23.18
CA GLU A 26 19.02 -9.76 -22.15
C GLU A 26 17.64 -10.29 -22.55
N PRO A 27 17.42 -11.62 -22.51
CA PRO A 27 16.13 -12.18 -22.87
C PRO A 27 15.02 -11.50 -22.06
N SER A 28 14.10 -10.82 -22.76
CA SER A 28 13.00 -10.14 -22.10
C SER A 28 11.96 -11.15 -21.66
N VAL A 29 11.54 -11.08 -20.39
CA VAL A 29 10.47 -11.92 -19.86
C VAL A 29 9.27 -11.07 -19.51
N ARG A 30 8.11 -11.49 -20.00
CA ARG A 30 6.84 -10.80 -19.71
C ARG A 30 6.33 -11.23 -18.34
N VAL A 31 6.04 -10.26 -17.48
CA VAL A 31 5.47 -10.51 -16.15
C VAL A 31 4.12 -9.81 -16.05
N LEU A 32 3.07 -10.60 -15.86
CA LEU A 32 1.73 -10.10 -15.61
C LEU A 32 1.63 -9.60 -14.16
N THR A 33 1.11 -8.40 -13.95
CA THR A 33 0.94 -7.80 -12.61
C THR A 33 -0.30 -6.92 -12.57
N ASN A 34 -0.65 -6.34 -11.42
CA ASN A 34 -1.64 -5.28 -11.32
C ASN A 34 -1.20 -4.23 -10.31
N VAL A 35 -1.89 -3.09 -10.26
CA VAL A 35 -1.68 -2.09 -9.21
C VAL A 35 -2.00 -2.71 -7.84
N TRP A 36 -1.04 -2.62 -6.94
CA TRP A 36 -1.10 -3.09 -5.55
C TRP A 36 -0.17 -2.24 -4.69
N ALA A 37 -0.46 -0.94 -4.64
CA ALA A 37 0.40 0.04 -3.98
C ALA A 37 0.51 -0.27 -2.47
N PRO A 38 1.69 -0.11 -1.85
CA PRO A 38 2.92 0.50 -2.38
C PRO A 38 3.89 -0.52 -3.01
N TYR A 39 3.45 -1.76 -3.21
CA TYR A 39 4.28 -2.87 -3.66
C TYR A 39 4.41 -2.90 -5.18
N ILE A 40 3.29 -2.68 -5.88
CA ILE A 40 3.23 -2.44 -7.31
C ILE A 40 2.47 -1.13 -7.52
N ASN A 41 3.15 -0.09 -7.99
CA ASN A 41 2.52 1.20 -8.26
C ASN A 41 1.90 1.21 -9.68
N PRO A 42 1.06 2.19 -10.03
CA PRO A 42 0.60 2.40 -11.39
C PRO A 42 1.74 2.49 -12.42
N GLU A 43 1.48 2.10 -13.67
CA GLU A 43 2.48 2.03 -14.74
C GLU A 43 3.19 3.37 -15.00
N GLN A 44 2.52 4.49 -14.76
CA GLN A 44 3.09 5.84 -14.96
C GLN A 44 3.89 6.36 -13.76
N GLU A 45 3.95 5.61 -12.66
CA GLU A 45 4.64 5.99 -11.43
C GLU A 45 5.97 5.24 -11.26
N PRO A 46 6.89 5.73 -10.42
CA PRO A 46 8.07 4.97 -10.04
C PRO A 46 7.70 3.59 -9.48
N LEU A 47 8.53 2.59 -9.79
CA LEU A 47 8.28 1.21 -9.39
C LEU A 47 8.01 1.07 -7.89
N GLY A 48 6.95 0.31 -7.58
CA GLY A 48 6.66 -0.11 -6.22
C GLY A 48 7.74 -1.05 -5.67
N ARG A 49 7.72 -1.25 -4.35
CA ARG A 49 8.78 -2.00 -3.65
C ARG A 49 8.96 -3.43 -4.18
N ALA A 50 7.87 -4.13 -4.46
CA ALA A 50 7.90 -5.50 -4.97
C ALA A 50 8.43 -5.54 -6.40
N ALA A 51 7.99 -4.63 -7.27
CA ALA A 51 8.47 -4.53 -8.64
C ALA A 51 9.99 -4.27 -8.68
N LYS A 52 10.48 -3.32 -7.88
CA LYS A 52 11.91 -3.01 -7.77
C LYS A 52 12.73 -4.20 -7.28
N VAL A 53 12.20 -4.97 -6.33
CA VAL A 53 12.82 -6.20 -5.84
C VAL A 53 12.91 -7.24 -6.93
N LEU A 54 11.85 -7.44 -7.72
CA LEU A 54 11.86 -8.41 -8.83
C LEU A 54 12.84 -7.99 -9.92
N GLU A 55 12.88 -6.71 -10.33
CA GLU A 55 13.85 -6.23 -11.32
C GLU A 55 15.29 -6.43 -10.85
N THR A 56 15.55 -6.21 -9.56
CA THR A 56 16.87 -6.50 -8.99
C THR A 56 17.22 -7.98 -9.15
N ILE A 57 16.29 -8.91 -8.87
CA ILE A 57 16.52 -10.35 -9.03
C ILE A 57 16.67 -10.73 -10.50
N ALA A 58 15.88 -10.13 -11.38
CA ALA A 58 15.93 -10.36 -12.81
C ALA A 58 17.30 -10.00 -13.40
N ALA A 59 17.93 -8.92 -12.90
CA ALA A 59 19.30 -8.57 -13.27
C ALA A 59 20.33 -9.67 -12.88
N TYR A 60 20.19 -10.32 -11.73
CA TYR A 60 21.02 -11.49 -11.37
C TYR A 60 20.73 -12.70 -12.27
N ALA A 61 19.50 -12.82 -12.76
CA ALA A 61 19.10 -13.83 -13.74
C ALA A 61 19.47 -13.47 -15.20
N GLN A 62 20.05 -12.28 -15.44
CA GLN A 62 20.34 -11.72 -16.76
C GLN A 62 19.10 -11.66 -17.65
N LYS A 63 17.98 -11.17 -17.09
CA LYS A 63 16.69 -11.04 -17.76
C LYS A 63 16.14 -9.62 -17.58
N ASP A 64 15.57 -9.09 -18.65
CA ASP A 64 14.84 -7.83 -18.63
C ASP A 64 13.34 -8.07 -18.39
N ILE A 65 12.72 -7.32 -17.47
CA ILE A 65 11.30 -7.51 -17.14
C ILE A 65 10.43 -6.60 -18.00
N LYS A 66 9.44 -7.19 -18.68
CA LYS A 66 8.38 -6.48 -19.38
C LYS A 66 7.06 -6.63 -18.63
N TRP A 67 6.74 -5.61 -17.84
CA TRP A 67 5.49 -5.54 -17.08
C TRP A 67 4.28 -5.46 -18.01
N ARG A 68 3.21 -6.18 -17.65
CA ARG A 68 1.90 -6.04 -18.27
C ARG A 68 0.82 -6.02 -17.19
N TYR A 69 0.12 -4.90 -17.08
CA TYR A 69 -0.90 -4.68 -16.06
C TYR A 69 -2.24 -5.28 -16.47
N ILE A 70 -2.74 -6.24 -15.68
CA ILE A 70 -4.05 -6.89 -15.79
C ILE A 70 -4.50 -7.35 -14.39
N PRO A 71 -5.80 -7.53 -14.11
CA PRO A 71 -6.27 -8.03 -12.82
C PRO A 71 -5.62 -9.37 -12.42
N TYR A 72 -5.23 -9.53 -11.15
CA TYR A 72 -4.53 -10.74 -10.69
C TYR A 72 -5.33 -12.03 -10.92
N ARG A 73 -6.66 -11.99 -10.78
CA ARG A 73 -7.54 -13.12 -11.10
C ARG A 73 -7.40 -13.55 -12.57
N ASP A 74 -7.35 -12.58 -13.48
CA ASP A 74 -7.23 -12.84 -14.91
C ASP A 74 -5.82 -13.29 -15.28
N ALA A 75 -4.80 -12.75 -14.60
CA ALA A 75 -3.42 -13.21 -14.76
C ALA A 75 -3.24 -14.67 -14.36
N ALA A 76 -3.77 -15.07 -13.19
CA ALA A 76 -3.76 -16.46 -12.75
C ALA A 76 -4.46 -17.39 -13.77
N LEU A 77 -5.62 -16.96 -14.31
CA LEU A 77 -6.34 -17.71 -15.35
C LEU A 77 -5.53 -17.85 -16.65
N LEU A 78 -4.77 -16.83 -17.05
CA LEU A 78 -3.91 -16.90 -18.22
C LEU A 78 -2.73 -17.85 -18.02
N LEU A 79 -2.15 -17.89 -16.82
CA LEU A 79 -1.11 -18.85 -16.46
C LEU A 79 -1.67 -20.28 -16.47
N GLU A 80 -2.85 -20.50 -15.90
CA GLU A 80 -3.48 -21.82 -15.85
C GLU A 80 -3.76 -22.34 -17.27
N LYS A 81 -4.17 -21.45 -18.18
CA LYS A 81 -4.36 -21.73 -19.60
C LYS A 81 -3.07 -21.73 -20.42
N GLN A 82 -1.91 -21.56 -19.79
CA GLN A 82 -0.59 -21.50 -20.42
C GLN A 82 -0.47 -20.45 -21.53
N LYS A 83 -1.20 -19.33 -21.38
CA LYS A 83 -1.21 -18.19 -22.32
C LYS A 83 -0.27 -17.05 -21.89
N ALA A 84 0.41 -17.21 -20.77
CA ALA A 84 1.44 -16.30 -20.27
C ALA A 84 2.43 -17.07 -19.40
N GLU A 85 3.67 -16.63 -19.33
CA GLU A 85 4.71 -17.38 -18.64
C GLU A 85 4.73 -17.08 -17.14
N LEU A 86 4.78 -15.80 -16.75
CA LEU A 86 4.96 -15.37 -15.37
C LEU A 86 3.92 -14.35 -14.90
N SER A 87 3.63 -14.39 -13.60
CA SER A 87 2.88 -13.35 -12.90
C SER A 87 3.43 -13.11 -11.50
N TYR A 88 3.36 -11.87 -11.04
CA TYR A 88 3.93 -11.44 -9.76
C TYR A 88 3.26 -10.18 -9.20
N PRO A 89 3.17 -9.99 -7.87
CA PRO A 89 3.46 -10.93 -6.79
C PRO A 89 2.26 -11.77 -6.36
N TYR A 90 2.52 -13.00 -5.87
CA TYR A 90 1.48 -13.87 -5.30
C TYR A 90 1.93 -14.43 -3.95
N PHE A 91 1.00 -14.48 -2.99
CA PHE A 91 1.18 -15.27 -1.78
C PHE A 91 1.24 -16.76 -2.10
N TYR A 92 2.09 -17.49 -1.38
CA TYR A 92 2.07 -18.94 -1.38
C TYR A 92 0.77 -19.45 -0.73
N THR A 93 0.20 -20.47 -1.36
CA THR A 93 -0.88 -21.30 -0.82
C THR A 93 -0.70 -22.69 -1.39
N GLU A 94 -1.05 -23.75 -0.67
CA GLU A 94 -1.04 -25.12 -1.20
C GLU A 94 -1.81 -25.23 -2.54
N GLU A 95 -3.00 -24.64 -2.65
CA GLU A 95 -3.81 -24.67 -3.88
C GLU A 95 -3.07 -24.12 -5.12
N ARG A 96 -2.35 -23.00 -4.95
CA ARG A 96 -1.53 -22.42 -6.03
C ARG A 96 -0.33 -23.29 -6.36
N ALA A 97 0.31 -23.92 -5.37
CA ALA A 97 1.46 -24.80 -5.60
C ALA A 97 1.11 -26.05 -6.42
N GLU A 98 -0.14 -26.54 -6.29
CA GLU A 98 -0.67 -27.61 -7.13
C GLU A 98 -0.80 -27.15 -8.60
N LYS A 99 -1.37 -25.96 -8.82
CA LYS A 99 -1.73 -25.46 -10.15
C LYS A 99 -0.58 -24.77 -10.92
N PHE A 100 0.44 -24.28 -10.22
CA PHE A 100 1.49 -23.43 -10.80
C PHE A 100 2.89 -23.88 -10.35
N HIS A 101 3.94 -23.39 -11.02
CA HIS A 101 5.28 -23.35 -10.41
C HIS A 101 5.41 -22.05 -9.62
N LEU A 102 5.92 -22.15 -8.39
CA LEU A 102 6.16 -21.01 -7.51
C LEU A 102 7.66 -20.93 -7.24
N SER A 103 8.22 -19.72 -7.26
CA SER A 103 9.62 -19.50 -6.90
C SER A 103 9.87 -19.79 -5.42
N LYS A 104 11.13 -19.75 -5.00
CA LYS A 104 11.52 -19.49 -3.62
C LYS A 104 10.90 -18.18 -3.11
N PRO A 105 10.70 -18.03 -1.78
CA PRO A 105 10.17 -16.82 -1.20
C PRO A 105 11.09 -15.64 -1.49
N ILE A 106 10.51 -14.52 -1.92
CA ILE A 106 11.27 -13.30 -2.25
C ILE A 106 11.32 -12.35 -1.05
N PHE A 107 10.18 -12.12 -0.40
CA PHE A 107 10.07 -11.41 0.87
C PHE A 107 8.74 -11.74 1.54
N TYR A 108 8.61 -11.34 2.81
CA TYR A 108 7.45 -11.60 3.65
C TYR A 108 6.65 -10.33 3.89
N LEU A 109 5.33 -10.47 3.99
CA LEU A 109 4.39 -9.43 4.36
C LEU A 109 3.44 -9.93 5.44
N THR A 110 2.95 -9.00 6.25
CA THR A 110 1.92 -9.27 7.25
C THR A 110 0.54 -8.88 6.73
N SER A 111 -0.38 -9.83 6.72
CA SER A 111 -1.81 -9.62 6.55
C SER A 111 -2.50 -9.58 7.90
N ARG A 112 -3.54 -8.75 8.03
CA ARG A 112 -4.34 -8.60 9.26
C ARG A 112 -5.81 -8.45 8.90
N LEU A 113 -6.67 -8.75 9.87
CA LEU A 113 -8.07 -8.34 9.82
C LEU A 113 -8.21 -6.93 10.38
N TYR A 114 -9.04 -6.12 9.73
CA TYR A 114 -9.34 -4.75 10.14
C TYR A 114 -10.84 -4.57 10.36
N PHE A 115 -11.19 -3.70 11.31
CA PHE A 115 -12.56 -3.28 11.59
C PHE A 115 -12.64 -1.76 11.69
N ASN A 116 -13.84 -1.21 11.51
CA ASN A 116 -14.11 0.19 11.77
C ASN A 116 -14.63 0.38 13.20
N ARG A 117 -13.84 1.02 14.05
CA ARG A 117 -14.15 1.25 15.48
C ARG A 117 -15.36 2.15 15.73
N HIS A 118 -15.85 2.86 14.69
CA HIS A 118 -17.07 3.65 14.78
C HIS A 118 -18.31 2.74 14.90
N PHE A 119 -18.28 1.55 14.29
CA PHE A 119 -19.42 0.63 14.23
C PHE A 119 -19.24 -0.64 15.04
N VAL A 120 -18.00 -1.09 15.24
CA VAL A 120 -17.67 -2.36 15.90
C VAL A 120 -16.75 -2.06 17.08
N SER A 121 -17.10 -2.52 18.29
CA SER A 121 -16.22 -2.37 19.44
C SER A 121 -15.00 -3.29 19.32
N SER A 122 -13.88 -2.92 19.94
CA SER A 122 -12.69 -3.80 19.95
C SER A 122 -12.98 -5.17 20.56
N GLU A 123 -13.86 -5.24 21.57
CA GLU A 123 -14.26 -6.53 22.17
C GLU A 123 -15.00 -7.42 21.17
N GLN A 124 -15.93 -6.84 20.39
CA GLN A 124 -16.64 -7.57 19.34
C GLN A 124 -15.68 -8.01 18.23
N ALA A 125 -14.80 -7.12 17.78
CA ALA A 125 -13.81 -7.46 16.75
C ALA A 125 -12.84 -8.54 17.23
N ASP A 126 -12.31 -8.44 18.45
CA ASP A 126 -11.28 -9.36 18.95
C ASP A 126 -11.84 -10.76 19.25
N ASN A 127 -13.08 -10.85 19.76
CA ASN A 127 -13.65 -12.11 20.25
C ASN A 127 -14.73 -12.71 19.34
N GLN A 128 -15.32 -11.91 18.45
CA GLN A 128 -16.51 -12.30 17.68
C GLN A 128 -16.39 -11.95 16.19
N TYR A 129 -15.19 -11.70 15.66
CA TYR A 129 -15.01 -11.35 14.24
C TYR A 129 -15.65 -12.34 13.27
N SER A 130 -15.72 -13.63 13.62
CA SER A 130 -16.30 -14.68 12.79
C SER A 130 -17.82 -14.60 12.64
N SER A 131 -18.53 -13.87 13.52
CA SER A 131 -19.97 -13.63 13.40
C SER A 131 -20.30 -12.31 12.69
N LEU A 132 -19.29 -11.50 12.39
CA LEU A 132 -19.43 -10.23 11.69
C LEU A 132 -19.44 -10.43 10.17
N LYS A 133 -19.97 -9.46 9.44
CA LYS A 133 -19.95 -9.46 7.97
C LYS A 133 -18.52 -9.24 7.49
N ILE A 134 -17.96 -10.25 6.84
CA ILE A 134 -16.58 -10.21 6.34
C ILE A 134 -16.58 -9.92 4.83
N ALA A 135 -15.66 -9.06 4.40
CA ALA A 135 -15.33 -8.86 2.99
C ALA A 135 -14.03 -9.56 2.59
N LYS A 136 -13.82 -9.77 1.30
CA LYS A 136 -12.52 -10.04 0.69
C LYS A 136 -12.46 -9.49 -0.72
N VAL A 137 -11.26 -9.38 -1.27
CA VAL A 137 -11.02 -9.07 -2.68
C VAL A 137 -10.99 -10.37 -3.48
N ALA A 138 -11.64 -10.38 -4.65
CA ALA A 138 -11.74 -11.55 -5.50
C ALA A 138 -10.36 -12.01 -6.01
N GLY A 139 -10.07 -13.31 -5.90
CA GLY A 139 -8.80 -13.90 -6.33
C GLY A 139 -7.61 -13.65 -5.39
N TYR A 140 -7.80 -12.93 -4.29
CA TYR A 140 -6.74 -12.65 -3.33
C TYR A 140 -6.60 -13.77 -2.30
N SER A 141 -5.35 -13.93 -1.86
CA SER A 141 -4.98 -14.67 -0.65
C SER A 141 -4.39 -13.68 0.33
N TYR A 142 -4.58 -13.94 1.62
CA TYR A 142 -4.09 -13.13 2.74
C TYR A 142 -3.21 -13.97 3.68
N GLY A 143 -2.73 -15.12 3.20
CA GLY A 143 -2.09 -16.15 4.00
C GLY A 143 -3.11 -17.17 4.52
N GLU A 144 -2.68 -18.43 4.62
CA GLU A 144 -3.58 -19.58 4.82
C GLU A 144 -4.42 -19.48 6.09
N LYS A 145 -3.92 -18.83 7.15
CA LYS A 145 -4.67 -18.63 8.39
C LYS A 145 -5.86 -17.70 8.17
N ILE A 146 -5.65 -16.59 7.46
CA ILE A 146 -6.72 -15.61 7.19
C ILE A 146 -7.63 -16.10 6.07
N ASP A 147 -7.10 -16.81 5.08
CA ASP A 147 -7.90 -17.36 3.96
C ASP A 147 -9.00 -18.30 4.45
N LYS A 148 -8.73 -19.10 5.48
CA LYS A 148 -9.73 -19.95 6.15
C LYS A 148 -10.83 -19.13 6.83
N ILE A 149 -10.52 -17.96 7.38
CA ILE A 149 -11.51 -17.09 8.04
C ILE A 149 -12.43 -16.45 6.99
N VAL A 150 -11.88 -16.10 5.83
CA VAL A 150 -12.59 -15.32 4.80
C VAL A 150 -13.12 -16.17 3.65
N GLU A 151 -13.14 -17.49 3.78
CA GLU A 151 -13.58 -18.44 2.75
C GLU A 151 -14.97 -18.07 2.18
N ASN A 152 -15.92 -17.73 3.06
CA ASN A 152 -17.30 -17.39 2.71
C ASN A 152 -17.60 -15.88 2.75
N ALA A 153 -16.56 -15.03 2.71
CA ALA A 153 -16.70 -13.59 2.78
C ALA A 153 -17.33 -12.99 1.50
N LYS A 154 -18.01 -11.84 1.64
CA LYS A 154 -18.52 -11.06 0.51
C LYS A 154 -17.35 -10.59 -0.36
N GLN A 155 -17.40 -10.89 -1.65
CA GLN A 155 -16.32 -10.52 -2.57
C GLN A 155 -16.51 -9.12 -3.15
N TYR A 156 -15.40 -8.39 -3.28
CA TYR A 156 -15.26 -7.13 -3.98
C TYR A 156 -14.17 -7.26 -5.05
N GLU A 157 -14.24 -6.46 -6.11
CA GLU A 157 -13.27 -6.54 -7.21
C GLU A 157 -11.97 -5.80 -6.89
N THR A 158 -12.00 -4.78 -6.03
CA THR A 158 -10.82 -3.98 -5.65
C THR A 158 -10.70 -3.81 -4.13
N GLU A 159 -9.49 -3.53 -3.65
CA GLU A 159 -9.21 -3.18 -2.25
C GLU A 159 -9.93 -1.91 -1.82
N GLU A 160 -10.07 -0.97 -2.76
CA GLU A 160 -10.75 0.30 -2.53
C GLU A 160 -12.24 0.09 -2.30
N ASP A 161 -12.93 -0.66 -3.17
CA ASP A 161 -14.35 -0.97 -2.98
C ASP A 161 -14.59 -1.70 -1.65
N ALA A 162 -13.69 -2.62 -1.31
CA ALA A 162 -13.77 -3.36 -0.05
C ALA A 162 -13.55 -2.46 1.18
N LEU A 163 -12.62 -1.50 1.10
CA LEU A 163 -12.36 -0.52 2.14
C LEU A 163 -13.53 0.46 2.29
N ILE A 164 -14.10 0.94 1.18
CA ILE A 164 -15.31 1.78 1.19
C ILE A 164 -16.46 1.04 1.89
N ALA A 165 -16.66 -0.25 1.59
CA ALA A 165 -17.66 -1.06 2.25
C ALA A 165 -17.43 -1.20 3.77
N LEU A 166 -16.17 -1.29 4.22
CA LEU A 166 -15.81 -1.28 5.64
C LEU A 166 -16.09 0.08 6.29
N LEU A 167 -15.75 1.16 5.59
CA LEU A 167 -15.99 2.54 6.04
C LEU A 167 -17.48 2.87 6.16
N ASN A 168 -18.32 2.28 5.31
CA ASN A 168 -19.77 2.46 5.28
C ASN A 168 -20.55 1.42 6.11
N ASN A 169 -19.87 0.53 6.84
CA ASN A 169 -20.47 -0.56 7.62
C ASN A 169 -21.32 -1.54 6.80
N GLU A 170 -21.10 -1.64 5.49
CA GLU A 170 -21.67 -2.73 4.67
C GLU A 170 -21.06 -4.07 5.05
N VAL A 171 -19.77 -4.03 5.42
CA VAL A 171 -19.01 -5.10 6.06
C VAL A 171 -18.33 -4.54 7.30
N GLN A 172 -17.95 -5.43 8.19
CA GLN A 172 -17.41 -5.11 9.52
C GLN A 172 -15.99 -5.62 9.72
N ILE A 173 -15.56 -6.58 8.90
CA ILE A 173 -14.21 -7.14 8.90
C ILE A 173 -13.68 -7.18 7.47
N LEU A 174 -12.43 -6.74 7.30
CA LEU A 174 -11.72 -6.75 6.01
C LEU A 174 -10.27 -7.25 6.21
N PRO A 175 -9.85 -8.34 5.56
CA PRO A 175 -8.45 -8.72 5.48
C PRO A 175 -7.67 -7.80 4.53
N MET A 176 -6.46 -7.40 4.92
CA MET A 176 -5.55 -6.66 4.05
C MET A 176 -4.10 -6.78 4.54
N THR A 177 -3.14 -6.60 3.64
CA THR A 177 -1.74 -6.43 4.06
C THR A 177 -1.56 -5.07 4.72
N GLU A 178 -0.70 -5.00 5.75
CA GLU A 178 -0.50 -3.75 6.50
C GLU A 178 -0.06 -2.60 5.60
N GLY A 179 0.83 -2.87 4.63
CA GLY A 179 1.32 -1.84 3.73
C GLY A 179 0.25 -1.29 2.79
N VAL A 180 -0.65 -2.13 2.27
CA VAL A 180 -1.73 -1.70 1.36
C VAL A 180 -2.79 -0.95 2.14
N MET A 181 -3.20 -1.44 3.32
CA MET A 181 -4.14 -0.74 4.19
C MET A 181 -3.61 0.65 4.55
N ASN A 182 -2.36 0.73 5.02
CA ASN A 182 -1.77 2.02 5.37
C ASN A 182 -1.64 2.94 4.15
N ASN A 183 -1.27 2.42 2.97
CA ASN A 183 -1.17 3.24 1.77
C ASN A 183 -2.53 3.80 1.33
N LEU A 184 -3.60 3.00 1.32
CA LEU A 184 -4.94 3.48 1.01
C LEU A 184 -5.42 4.52 2.02
N LEU A 185 -5.21 4.25 3.31
CA LEU A 185 -5.56 5.19 4.37
C LEU A 185 -4.74 6.48 4.24
N ASP A 186 -3.44 6.43 3.97
CA ASP A 186 -2.60 7.63 3.90
C ASP A 186 -2.82 8.48 2.65
N THR A 187 -3.19 7.85 1.52
CA THR A 187 -3.26 8.54 0.22
C THR A 187 -4.68 8.91 -0.20
N ARG A 188 -5.69 8.18 0.25
CA ARG A 188 -7.09 8.36 -0.20
C ARG A 188 -8.08 8.58 0.94
N TYR A 189 -7.80 8.04 2.12
CA TYR A 189 -8.74 8.04 3.25
C TYR A 189 -8.09 8.55 4.55
N ALA A 190 -7.24 9.57 4.44
CA ALA A 190 -6.37 10.04 5.53
C ALA A 190 -7.20 10.45 6.76
N ASP A 191 -8.33 11.10 6.52
CA ASP A 191 -9.27 11.59 7.53
C ASP A 191 -9.92 10.44 8.33
N GLN A 192 -9.96 9.25 7.74
CA GLN A 192 -10.64 8.07 8.30
C GLN A 192 -9.65 7.02 8.83
N LYS A 193 -8.33 7.23 8.66
CA LYS A 193 -7.28 6.29 9.09
C LYS A 193 -7.46 5.80 10.52
N GLN A 194 -7.83 6.71 11.42
CA GLN A 194 -7.96 6.44 12.85
C GLN A 194 -9.23 5.66 13.22
N LEU A 195 -10.17 5.53 12.28
CA LEU A 195 -11.36 4.69 12.43
C LEU A 195 -11.03 3.22 12.17
N ILE A 196 -10.00 2.93 11.38
CA ILE A 196 -9.67 1.57 10.99
C ILE A 196 -8.63 0.99 11.95
N MET A 197 -9.04 -0.05 12.68
CA MET A 197 -8.25 -0.69 13.72
C MET A 197 -8.00 -2.16 13.33
N PRO A 198 -6.79 -2.70 13.57
CA PRO A 198 -6.56 -4.13 13.39
C PRO A 198 -7.24 -4.93 14.51
N VAL A 199 -7.80 -6.08 14.17
CA VAL A 199 -8.23 -7.11 15.13
C VAL A 199 -6.99 -7.65 15.85
N LYS A 200 -7.04 -7.81 17.17
CA LYS A 200 -5.91 -8.32 17.94
C LYS A 200 -5.66 -9.80 17.64
N ASN A 201 -4.37 -10.16 17.62
CA ASN A 201 -3.89 -11.55 17.49
C ASN A 201 -4.35 -12.30 16.22
N VAL A 202 -4.99 -11.62 15.27
CA VAL A 202 -5.32 -12.15 13.94
C VAL A 202 -4.45 -11.50 12.88
N ASN A 203 -3.27 -12.09 12.70
CA ASN A 203 -2.34 -11.80 11.63
C ASN A 203 -1.83 -13.10 10.99
N ASP A 204 -1.29 -12.95 9.78
CA ASP A 204 -0.59 -13.98 9.02
C ASP A 204 0.64 -13.34 8.37
N GLU A 205 1.83 -13.90 8.61
CA GLU A 205 3.06 -13.49 7.93
C GLU A 205 3.34 -14.49 6.81
N SER A 206 3.13 -14.04 5.57
CA SER A 206 3.21 -14.90 4.38
C SER A 206 4.20 -14.34 3.36
N SER A 207 4.88 -15.23 2.67
CA SER A 207 5.85 -14.88 1.63
C SER A 207 5.20 -14.62 0.28
N LEU A 208 5.83 -13.75 -0.50
CA LEU A 208 5.50 -13.50 -1.90
C LEU A 208 6.46 -14.21 -2.85
N HIS A 209 5.88 -14.70 -3.93
CA HIS A 209 6.52 -15.57 -4.92
C HIS A 209 6.23 -15.07 -6.33
N ILE A 210 7.11 -15.45 -7.26
CA ILE A 210 6.80 -15.45 -8.69
C ILE A 210 5.95 -16.70 -8.96
N MET A 211 4.88 -16.53 -9.71
CA MET A 211 4.04 -17.62 -10.17
C MET A 211 4.28 -17.83 -11.66
N ALA A 212 4.38 -19.09 -12.09
CA ALA A 212 4.57 -19.47 -13.48
C ALA A 212 3.60 -20.56 -13.92
N SER A 213 3.28 -20.57 -15.22
CA SER A 213 2.52 -21.66 -15.85
C SER A 213 3.14 -23.03 -15.57
N LYS A 214 2.33 -24.05 -15.32
CA LYS A 214 2.79 -25.43 -15.06
C LYS A 214 3.21 -26.15 -16.36
N ASN A 215 4.32 -25.72 -16.94
CA ASN A 215 4.94 -26.30 -18.14
C ASN A 215 6.47 -26.10 -18.12
N ASP A 216 7.19 -26.75 -19.04
CA ASP A 216 8.66 -26.74 -19.11
C ASP A 216 9.25 -25.32 -19.14
N VAL A 217 8.59 -24.39 -19.83
CA VAL A 217 9.03 -22.98 -19.91
C VAL A 217 8.90 -22.30 -18.55
N GLY A 218 7.77 -22.48 -17.87
CA GLY A 218 7.55 -21.94 -16.53
C GLY A 218 8.48 -22.56 -15.50
N GLU A 219 8.72 -23.86 -15.55
CA GLU A 219 9.68 -24.57 -14.68
C GLU A 219 11.10 -24.01 -14.86
N GLN A 220 11.57 -23.86 -16.09
CA GLN A 220 12.90 -23.31 -16.36
C GLN A 220 13.03 -21.86 -15.89
N LEU A 221 12.00 -21.04 -16.10
CA LEU A 221 12.00 -19.64 -15.62
C LEU A 221 12.07 -19.59 -14.10
N ILE A 222 11.29 -20.41 -13.39
CA ILE A 222 11.34 -20.47 -11.93
C ILE A 222 12.72 -20.95 -11.45
N ALA A 223 13.32 -21.95 -12.09
CA ALA A 223 14.67 -22.41 -11.74
C ALA A 223 15.72 -21.30 -11.91
N ASP A 224 15.63 -20.51 -12.99
CA ASP A 224 16.51 -19.36 -13.22
C ASP A 224 16.35 -18.30 -12.12
N PHE A 225 15.10 -17.96 -11.78
CA PHE A 225 14.81 -16.99 -10.72
C PHE A 225 15.20 -17.50 -9.33
N ASP A 226 15.03 -18.78 -9.03
CA ASP A 226 15.40 -19.38 -7.74
C ASP A 226 16.91 -19.37 -7.52
N LYS A 227 17.68 -19.59 -8.59
CA LYS A 227 19.14 -19.43 -8.57
C LYS A 227 19.52 -17.98 -8.26
N ALA A 228 18.88 -17.01 -8.94
CA ALA A 228 19.11 -15.58 -8.71
C ALA A 228 18.70 -15.13 -7.28
N ILE A 229 17.56 -15.61 -6.76
CA ILE A 229 17.11 -15.36 -5.39
C ILE A 229 18.15 -15.87 -4.40
N SER A 230 18.67 -17.09 -4.61
CA SER A 230 19.66 -17.70 -3.72
C SER A 230 21.00 -16.93 -3.74
N MET A 231 21.40 -16.42 -4.91
CA MET A 231 22.59 -15.56 -5.04
C MET A 231 22.43 -14.24 -4.28
N ARG A 232 21.22 -13.66 -4.28
CA ARG A 232 20.92 -12.44 -3.53
C ARG A 232 20.82 -12.69 -2.02
N GLN A 233 20.15 -13.76 -1.59
CA GLN A 233 19.89 -14.08 -0.17
C GLN A 233 21.14 -14.45 0.62
N ASN A 234 22.19 -14.94 -0.04
CA ASN A 234 23.53 -15.07 0.57
C ASN A 234 24.11 -13.71 1.04
N GLY A 235 23.39 -12.60 0.84
CA GLY A 235 23.71 -11.25 1.31
C GLY A 235 22.74 -10.59 2.31
N GLU A 236 21.50 -11.09 2.56
CA GLU A 236 20.54 -10.64 3.62
C GLU A 236 19.11 -11.20 3.38
N ASP A 237 18.40 -11.63 4.45
CA ASP A 237 16.96 -11.96 4.42
C ASP A 237 16.11 -10.67 4.46
N ILE A 238 15.43 -10.36 3.35
CA ILE A 238 14.65 -9.11 3.23
C ILE A 238 13.24 -9.33 3.77
N LYS A 239 13.02 -8.97 5.03
CA LYS A 239 11.68 -8.59 5.49
C LYS A 239 11.42 -7.16 5.00
N LEU A 240 10.44 -6.97 4.11
CA LEU A 240 9.97 -5.62 3.84
C LEU A 240 9.30 -5.10 5.10
N GLN A 241 10.00 -4.25 5.84
CA GLN A 241 9.38 -3.58 6.97
C GLN A 241 8.09 -2.90 6.49
N PRO A 242 6.99 -3.01 7.26
CA PRO A 242 5.83 -2.14 7.05
C PRO A 242 6.35 -0.72 6.85
N LEU A 243 5.76 0.04 5.92
CA LEU A 243 6.00 1.48 5.85
C LEU A 243 6.00 1.98 7.29
N GLN A 244 7.14 2.44 7.79
CA GLN A 244 7.25 2.82 9.19
C GLN A 244 6.17 3.88 9.38
N ASN A 245 5.14 3.50 10.14
CA ASN A 245 4.21 4.45 10.69
C ASN A 245 5.11 5.46 11.39
N LEU A 246 5.27 6.64 10.81
CA LEU A 246 5.47 7.81 11.63
C LEU A 246 4.27 7.75 12.58
N LYS A 247 4.50 7.25 13.79
CA LYS A 247 3.59 7.39 14.91
C LYS A 247 3.52 8.90 15.13
N GLN A 248 2.74 9.59 14.31
CA GLN A 248 2.23 10.88 14.70
C GLN A 248 1.37 10.57 15.91
N LYS A 249 1.89 10.99 17.07
CA LYS A 249 1.08 11.09 18.27
C LYS A 249 -0.06 12.02 17.88
N VAL A 250 -1.24 11.45 17.65
CA VAL A 250 -2.42 12.21 17.30
C VAL A 250 -2.96 12.82 18.57
N ASP A 251 -3.20 14.12 18.53
CA ASP A 251 -3.77 14.84 19.65
C ASP A 251 -5.30 14.68 19.57
N LEU A 252 -5.83 13.80 20.42
CA LEU A 252 -7.25 13.60 20.59
C LEU A 252 -7.82 14.73 21.45
N ALA A 253 -8.92 15.33 21.01
CA ALA A 253 -9.57 16.42 21.72
C ALA A 253 -11.08 16.25 21.74
N THR A 254 -11.70 16.93 22.70
CA THR A 254 -13.13 17.22 22.72
C THR A 254 -13.33 18.71 22.49
N LEU A 255 -14.30 19.06 21.65
CA LEU A 255 -14.68 20.44 21.39
C LEU A 255 -15.63 20.96 22.46
N VAL A 256 -15.23 22.06 23.10
CA VAL A 256 -15.95 22.70 24.20
C VAL A 256 -16.19 24.18 23.92
N THR A 257 -17.19 24.77 24.57
CA THR A 257 -17.39 26.22 24.54
C THR A 257 -16.32 26.94 25.35
N SER A 258 -16.11 28.21 25.03
CA SER A 258 -15.25 29.10 25.80
C SER A 258 -16.02 30.37 26.16
N GLU A 259 -15.57 31.09 27.18
CA GLU A 259 -16.26 32.28 27.68
C GLU A 259 -16.44 33.33 26.58
N GLY A 260 -17.68 33.79 26.39
CA GLY A 260 -18.05 34.71 25.29
C GLY A 260 -18.30 34.03 23.93
N PHE A 261 -18.10 32.71 23.81
CA PHE A 261 -18.29 31.93 22.58
C PHE A 261 -19.14 30.68 22.85
N PRO A 262 -20.48 30.85 22.95
CA PRO A 262 -21.40 29.78 23.33
C PRO A 262 -21.68 28.76 22.21
N ALA A 263 -21.26 29.04 20.98
CA ALA A 263 -21.38 28.15 19.83
C ALA A 263 -20.00 27.86 19.25
N ILE A 264 -19.81 26.63 18.79
CA ILE A 264 -18.59 26.18 18.13
C ILE A 264 -18.84 26.20 16.62
N LEU A 265 -17.98 26.87 15.88
CA LEU A 265 -18.02 26.91 14.42
C LEU A 265 -16.80 26.19 13.85
N GLY A 266 -17.05 25.36 12.85
CA GLY A 266 -16.02 24.77 11.99
C GLY A 266 -16.07 25.38 10.61
N GLU A 267 -14.90 25.68 10.07
CA GLU A 267 -14.73 26.27 8.74
C GLU A 267 -14.19 25.22 7.79
N SER A 268 -14.75 25.11 6.58
CA SER A 268 -14.25 24.24 5.52
C SER A 268 -14.19 25.00 4.21
N GLU A 269 -13.12 24.82 3.46
CA GLU A 269 -12.98 25.44 2.13
C GLU A 269 -13.57 24.51 1.07
N ASN A 270 -14.52 25.00 0.27
CA ASN A 270 -15.14 24.22 -0.79
C ASN A 270 -14.32 24.26 -2.10
N GLN A 271 -14.74 23.47 -3.08
CA GLN A 271 -14.04 23.32 -4.37
C GLN A 271 -13.92 24.62 -5.17
N LEU A 272 -14.69 25.66 -4.82
CA LEU A 272 -14.67 26.98 -5.44
C LEU A 272 -13.80 27.98 -4.67
N GLY A 273 -13.15 27.55 -3.58
CA GLY A 273 -12.33 28.40 -2.70
C GLY A 273 -13.14 29.25 -1.71
N ASN A 274 -14.45 29.00 -1.56
CA ASN A 274 -15.28 29.71 -0.58
C ASN A 274 -15.27 28.96 0.76
N ILE A 275 -15.39 29.72 1.85
CA ILE A 275 -15.44 29.16 3.21
C ILE A 275 -16.89 28.89 3.59
N ASP A 276 -17.19 27.62 3.87
CA ASP A 276 -18.44 27.16 4.45
C ASP A 276 -18.31 27.03 5.98
N TYR A 277 -19.35 27.45 6.69
CA TYR A 277 -19.41 27.43 8.15
C TYR A 277 -20.38 26.37 8.65
N PHE A 278 -19.92 25.54 9.58
CA PHE A 278 -20.70 24.47 10.21
C PHE A 278 -20.83 24.73 11.71
N THR A 279 -22.04 24.71 12.25
CA THR A 279 -22.25 24.69 13.70
C THR A 279 -21.93 23.31 14.23
N ILE A 280 -20.95 23.22 15.14
CA ILE A 280 -20.49 21.97 15.74
C ILE A 280 -21.13 21.80 17.13
N PRO A 281 -21.78 20.65 17.42
CA PRO A 281 -22.29 20.36 18.76
C PRO A 281 -21.18 20.32 19.82
N ILE A 282 -21.49 20.83 21.02
CA ILE A 282 -20.59 20.75 22.18
C ILE A 282 -20.38 19.28 22.56
N GLY A 283 -19.14 18.90 22.91
CA GLY A 283 -18.77 17.52 23.22
C GLY A 283 -18.39 16.69 21.99
N THR A 284 -18.30 17.31 20.81
CA THR A 284 -17.80 16.67 19.60
C THR A 284 -16.33 16.28 19.79
N LYS A 285 -16.00 15.01 19.61
CA LYS A 285 -14.64 14.49 19.62
C LYS A 285 -13.96 14.72 18.28
N VAL A 286 -12.70 15.10 18.32
CA VAL A 286 -11.91 15.42 17.13
C VAL A 286 -10.48 14.92 17.27
N ILE A 287 -9.81 14.73 16.14
CA ILE A 287 -8.35 14.62 16.10
C ILE A 287 -7.79 15.92 15.54
N VAL A 288 -6.79 16.50 16.19
CA VAL A 288 -6.06 17.64 15.64
C VAL A 288 -5.11 17.13 14.56
N LEU A 289 -5.38 17.53 13.32
CA LEU A 289 -4.57 17.19 12.15
C LEU A 289 -3.40 18.16 12.00
N GLU A 290 -3.64 19.44 12.27
CA GLU A 290 -2.63 20.49 12.19
C GLU A 290 -2.91 21.57 13.25
N TRP A 291 -1.95 21.79 14.15
CA TRP A 291 -2.00 22.92 15.06
C TRP A 291 -1.72 24.23 14.34
N SER A 292 -2.46 25.28 14.70
CA SER A 292 -2.15 26.64 14.25
C SER A 292 -0.70 27.00 14.60
N GLN A 293 -0.04 27.75 13.72
CA GLN A 293 1.34 28.20 13.97
C GLN A 293 1.46 29.04 15.26
N LYS A 294 0.39 29.72 15.67
CA LYS A 294 0.35 30.51 16.91
C LYS A 294 0.36 29.69 18.19
N ILE A 295 -0.02 28.42 18.13
CA ILE A 295 0.09 27.48 19.26
C ILE A 295 1.50 26.89 19.33
N LEU A 296 2.12 26.64 18.17
CA LEU A 296 3.42 26.01 18.07
C LEU A 296 4.61 26.96 18.31
N THR A 297 4.42 28.27 18.10
CA THR A 297 5.50 29.26 18.16
C THR A 297 5.43 30.12 19.43
N PRO A 298 6.59 30.52 20.01
CA PRO A 298 6.60 31.44 21.14
C PRO A 298 5.98 32.80 20.79
N SER A 299 5.14 33.32 21.69
CA SER A 299 4.65 34.70 21.59
C SER A 299 5.64 35.68 22.19
N SER A 300 5.79 36.86 21.58
CA SER A 300 6.61 37.95 22.11
C SER A 300 5.95 38.71 23.27
N SER A 301 4.71 38.35 23.64
CA SER A 301 3.96 38.94 24.75
C SER A 301 3.00 37.93 25.37
N ASP A 302 2.50 38.23 26.56
CA ASP A 302 1.46 37.49 27.28
C ASP A 302 0.04 37.69 26.71
N ARG A 303 -0.12 38.48 25.63
CA ARG A 303 -1.41 38.71 24.96
C ARG A 303 -1.83 37.51 24.10
N ILE A 304 -2.39 36.51 24.76
CA ILE A 304 -2.75 35.20 24.15
C ILE A 304 -4.04 35.18 23.34
N TYR A 305 -4.83 36.27 23.32
CA TYR A 305 -6.13 36.30 22.64
C TYR A 305 -6.05 35.91 21.16
N LYS A 306 -5.02 36.39 20.45
CA LYS A 306 -4.80 36.03 19.04
C LYS A 306 -4.47 34.55 18.84
N ASN A 307 -3.82 33.92 19.81
CA ASN A 307 -3.49 32.50 19.74
C ASN A 307 -4.75 31.65 19.96
N MET A 308 -5.68 32.13 20.80
CA MET A 308 -6.93 31.46 21.09
C MET A 308 -7.98 31.60 19.98
N MET A 309 -7.97 32.73 19.27
CA MET A 309 -8.87 32.99 18.14
C MET A 309 -8.42 32.36 16.81
N ASP A 310 -7.15 31.96 16.71
CA ASP A 310 -6.63 31.28 15.52
C ASP A 310 -7.21 29.86 15.40
N THR A 311 -7.14 29.26 14.21
CA THR A 311 -7.77 27.96 13.94
C THR A 311 -6.74 26.84 13.75
N SER A 312 -7.04 25.68 14.31
CA SER A 312 -6.34 24.43 14.02
C SER A 312 -7.21 23.55 13.14
N LYS A 313 -6.58 22.75 12.27
CA LYS A 313 -7.28 21.80 11.41
C LYS A 313 -7.57 20.54 12.22
N VAL A 314 -8.83 20.12 12.23
CA VAL A 314 -9.29 18.95 12.95
C VAL A 314 -10.16 18.06 12.06
N VAL A 315 -10.21 16.77 12.36
CA VAL A 315 -11.22 15.85 11.79
C VAL A 315 -12.22 15.46 12.87
N VAL A 316 -13.50 15.51 12.52
CA VAL A 316 -14.61 15.19 13.43
C VAL A 316 -14.81 13.69 13.57
N LEU A 317 -14.87 13.18 14.80
CA LEU A 317 -14.98 11.75 15.09
C LEU A 317 -16.40 11.28 15.43
N ASN A 318 -17.32 12.19 15.76
CA ASN A 318 -18.70 11.87 16.11
C ASN A 318 -19.66 13.02 15.80
N GLY A 319 -20.96 12.73 15.83
CA GLY A 319 -22.01 13.71 15.59
C GLY A 319 -22.26 13.99 14.10
N PRO A 320 -23.03 15.06 13.77
CA PRO A 320 -23.57 15.30 12.42
C PRO A 320 -22.51 15.65 11.37
N HIS A 321 -21.29 15.99 11.80
CA HIS A 321 -20.18 16.40 10.94
C HIS A 321 -19.06 15.36 10.88
N VAL A 322 -19.30 14.13 11.35
CA VAL A 322 -18.30 13.06 11.38
C VAL A 322 -17.58 12.89 10.03
N GLY A 323 -16.26 12.72 10.09
CA GLY A 323 -15.39 12.58 8.93
C GLY A 323 -15.06 13.90 8.21
N LYS A 324 -15.70 15.03 8.55
CA LYS A 324 -15.33 16.33 7.97
C LYS A 324 -14.02 16.84 8.57
N GLU A 325 -13.14 17.32 7.70
CA GLU A 325 -12.04 18.21 8.09
C GLU A 325 -12.57 19.63 8.24
N LEU A 326 -12.38 20.20 9.43
CA LEU A 326 -12.82 21.55 9.78
C LEU A 326 -11.65 22.30 10.40
N ARG A 327 -11.58 23.60 10.16
CA ARG A 327 -10.80 24.54 10.95
C ARG A 327 -11.64 25.03 12.10
N VAL A 328 -11.16 24.82 13.33
CA VAL A 328 -11.86 25.20 14.56
C VAL A 328 -10.93 26.08 15.39
N LYS A 329 -11.48 27.12 16.02
CA LYS A 329 -10.69 28.00 16.87
C LYS A 329 -10.06 27.23 18.03
N ASN A 330 -8.80 27.53 18.32
CA ASN A 330 -8.01 26.85 19.33
C ASN A 330 -8.65 26.87 20.72
N MET A 331 -9.38 27.93 21.05
CA MET A 331 -10.08 28.06 22.33
C MET A 331 -11.14 26.98 22.58
N HIS A 332 -11.61 26.32 21.53
CA HIS A 332 -12.60 25.25 21.64
C HIS A 332 -11.98 23.87 21.78
N ILE A 333 -10.66 23.72 21.61
CA ILE A 333 -9.99 22.42 21.57
C ILE A 333 -9.51 22.07 22.98
N GLN A 334 -10.16 21.12 23.64
CA GLN A 334 -9.72 20.57 24.91
C GLN A 334 -9.08 19.20 24.67
N LEU A 335 -7.77 19.08 24.93
CA LEU A 335 -7.06 17.80 24.78
C LEU A 335 -7.55 16.76 25.78
N GLU A 336 -7.70 15.53 25.30
CA GLU A 336 -7.86 14.36 26.14
C GLU A 336 -6.48 13.92 26.66
N PRO A 337 -6.35 13.57 27.96
CA PRO A 337 -5.09 13.19 28.59
C PRO A 337 -4.49 11.86 28.10
#